data_AF-X1TXP3-F1
#
_entry.id   AF-X1TXP3-F1
#
_cell.length_a   1.000
_cell.length_b   1.000
_cell.length_c   1.000
_cell.angle_alpha   90.00
_cell.angle_beta   90.00
_cell.angle_gamma   90.00
#
_symmetry.space_group_name_H-M   'P 1'
#
loop_
_entity.id
_entity.type
_entity.pdbx_description
1 polymer ?
#
loop_
_entity_poly.entity_id
_entity_poly.type
_entity_poly.pdbx_seq_one_letter_code
_entity_poly.pdbx_strand_id
1 'polypeptide(L)' 'MPANLPPQYFEAEKTCRLAKRPEEKIAALEEMLAIMPKHKGTDHLRAELRGRIAKLTQLATKKSGVHRASMAIEKEGAAQ' A
#
# COMPACT_ATOMS: atom_id res chain seq x y z
N MET A 1 -7.50 -5.19 17.56
CA MET A 1 -8.04 -6.56 17.68
C MET A 1 -6.99 -7.50 17.12
N PRO A 2 -6.65 -8.63 17.76
CA PRO A 2 -5.76 -9.61 17.13
C PRO A 2 -6.44 -10.15 15.88
N ALA A 3 -5.85 -9.90 14.71
CA ALA A 3 -6.32 -10.45 13.45
C ALA A 3 -5.70 -11.84 13.26
N ASN A 4 -6.54 -12.86 13.03
CA ASN A 4 -6.04 -14.17 12.61
C ASN A 4 -5.69 -14.08 11.12
N LEU A 5 -4.44 -13.68 10.83
CA LEU A 5 -3.94 -13.53 9.47
C LEU A 5 -3.43 -14.88 8.95
N PRO A 6 -3.69 -15.22 7.68
CA PRO A 6 -3.24 -16.49 7.11
C PRO A 6 -1.70 -16.52 6.97
N PRO A 7 -1.05 -17.69 6.94
CA PRO A 7 0.40 -17.83 6.80
C PRO A 7 0.99 -17.03 5.62
N GLN A 8 0.29 -17.03 4.48
CA GLN A 8 0.68 -16.32 3.26
C GLN A 8 0.79 -14.80 3.47
N TYR A 9 0.03 -14.23 4.41
CA TYR A 9 0.16 -12.81 4.77
C TYR A 9 1.56 -12.50 5.32
N PHE A 10 2.09 -13.38 6.19
CA PHE A 10 3.40 -13.18 6.81
C PHE A 10 4.54 -13.38 5.81
N GLU A 11 4.34 -14.21 4.79
CA GLU A 11 5.28 -14.33 3.66
C GLU A 11 5.32 -13.03 2.85
N ALA A 12 4.16 -12.47 2.48
CA ALA A 12 4.07 -11.19 1.80
C ALA A 12 4.65 -10.04 2.64
N GLU A 13 4.42 -10.05 3.97
CA GLU A 13 5.02 -9.09 4.90
C GLU A 13 6.55 -9.19 4.92
N LYS A 14 7.10 -10.43 4.94
CA LYS A 14 8.54 -10.66 4.85
C LYS A 14 9.09 -10.12 3.52
N THR A 15 8.40 -10.37 2.41
CA THR A 15 8.77 -9.82 1.10
C THR A 15 8.76 -8.29 1.12
N CYS A 16 7.72 -7.66 1.66
CA CYS A 16 7.64 -6.21 1.82
C CYS A 16 8.82 -5.64 2.65
N ARG A 17 9.24 -6.37 3.69
CA ARG A 17 10.36 -5.97 4.56
C ARG A 17 11.72 -6.10 3.86
N LEU A 18 11.90 -7.12 3.03
CA LEU A 18 13.15 -7.38 2.30
C LEU A 18 13.26 -6.55 1.01
N ALA A 19 12.14 -6.12 0.45
CA ALA A 19 12.08 -5.31 -0.76
C ALA A 19 12.89 -4.01 -0.62
N LYS A 20 13.71 -3.71 -1.63
CA LYS A 20 14.54 -2.50 -1.67
C LYS A 20 13.89 -1.40 -2.50
N ARG A 21 13.13 -1.79 -3.53
CA ARG A 21 12.46 -0.85 -4.42
C ARG A 21 11.08 -0.45 -3.87
N PRO A 22 10.65 0.81 -4.07
CA PRO A 22 9.31 1.23 -3.69
C PRO A 22 8.22 0.45 -4.43
N GLU A 23 8.45 0.08 -5.69
CA GLU A 23 7.54 -0.72 -6.52
C GLU A 23 7.31 -2.12 -5.92
N GLU A 24 8.39 -2.81 -5.55
CA GLU A 24 8.34 -4.12 -4.89
C GLU A 24 7.59 -4.05 -3.55
N LYS A 25 7.80 -2.98 -2.77
CA LYS A 25 7.08 -2.75 -1.52
C LYS A 25 5.58 -2.55 -1.75
N ILE A 26 5.20 -1.78 -2.77
CA ILE A 26 3.79 -1.56 -3.13
C ILE A 26 3.14 -2.89 -3.50
N ALA A 27 3.76 -3.68 -4.39
CA ALA A 27 3.24 -4.97 -4.81
C ALA A 27 3.02 -5.93 -3.62
N ALA A 28 3.99 -6.01 -2.70
CA ALA A 28 3.86 -6.84 -1.51
C ALA A 28 2.73 -6.36 -0.57
N LEU A 29 2.54 -5.05 -0.41
CA LEU A 29 1.42 -4.50 0.37
C LEU A 29 0.05 -4.76 -0.28
N GLU A 30 -0.03 -4.77 -1.61
CA GLU A 30 -1.22 -5.14 -2.36
C GLU A 30 -1.56 -6.63 -2.19
N GLU A 31 -0.54 -7.49 -2.21
CA GLU A 31 -0.68 -8.92 -1.96
C GLU A 31 -1.16 -9.20 -0.52
N MET A 32 -0.58 -8.51 0.47
CA MET A 32 -1.06 -8.54 1.85
C MET A 32 -2.55 -8.15 1.96
N LEU A 33 -3.01 -7.14 1.21
CA LEU A 33 -4.42 -6.75 1.17
C LEU A 33 -5.33 -7.77 0.47
N ALA A 34 -4.82 -8.47 -0.55
CA ALA A 34 -5.56 -9.48 -1.29
C ALA A 34 -5.81 -10.75 -0.46
N ILE A 35 -4.81 -11.17 0.31
CA ILE A 35 -4.83 -12.37 1.15
C ILE A 35 -5.62 -12.14 2.46
N MET A 36 -5.70 -10.90 2.94
CA MET A 36 -6.28 -10.58 4.23
C MET A 36 -7.79 -10.87 4.31
N PRO A 37 -8.28 -11.40 5.47
CA PRO A 37 -9.71 -11.54 5.71
C PRO A 37 -10.46 -10.20 5.61
N LYS A 38 -11.66 -10.20 5.03
CA LYS A 38 -12.50 -9.00 4.83
C LYS A 38 -13.56 -8.86 5.92
N HIS A 39 -13.14 -8.82 7.19
CA HIS A 39 -14.03 -8.70 8.33
C HIS A 39 -13.60 -7.57 9.28
N LYS A 40 -14.47 -7.16 10.21
CA LYS A 40 -14.21 -6.02 11.11
C LYS A 40 -12.88 -6.08 11.87
N GLY A 41 -12.39 -7.29 12.20
CA GLY A 41 -11.11 -7.47 12.90
C GLY A 41 -9.85 -7.00 12.13
N THR A 42 -9.92 -6.85 10.81
CA THR A 42 -8.79 -6.45 9.94
C THR A 42 -8.94 -5.04 9.39
N ASP A 43 -10.03 -4.34 9.69
CA ASP A 43 -10.38 -3.08 9.02
C ASP A 43 -9.34 -1.98 9.26
N HIS A 44 -8.84 -1.88 10.49
CA HIS A 44 -7.76 -0.95 10.84
C HIS A 44 -6.47 -1.26 10.07
N LEU A 45 -6.09 -2.54 10.00
CA LEU A 45 -4.90 -2.98 9.30
C LEU A 45 -5.02 -2.72 7.78
N ARG A 46 -6.21 -2.94 7.19
CA ARG A 46 -6.47 -2.60 5.78
C ARG A 46 -6.29 -1.11 5.52
N ALA A 47 -6.77 -0.25 6.42
CA ALA A 47 -6.60 1.19 6.32
C ALA A 47 -5.10 1.57 6.40
N GLU A 48 -4.37 0.96 7.32
CA GLU A 48 -2.93 1.19 7.47
C GLU A 48 -2.14 0.80 6.22
N LEU A 49 -2.38 -0.40 5.67
CA LEU A 49 -1.71 -0.88 4.46
C LEU A 49 -2.00 0.02 3.26
N ARG A 50 -3.25 0.47 3.07
CA ARG A 50 -3.61 1.43 2.02
C ARG A 50 -2.90 2.78 2.19
N GLY A 51 -2.79 3.27 3.43
CA GLY A 51 -2.03 4.49 3.74
C GLY A 51 -0.55 4.36 3.37
N ARG A 52 0.06 3.19 3.65
CA ARG A 52 1.45 2.89 3.27
C ARG A 52 1.63 2.87 1.74
N ILE A 53 0.71 2.24 1.01
CA ILE A 53 0.72 2.21 -0.47
C ILE A 53 0.64 3.64 -1.04
N ALA A 54 -0.28 4.47 -0.56
CA ALA A 54 -0.44 5.84 -1.02
C ALA A 54 0.83 6.66 -0.82
N LYS A 55 1.46 6.55 0.37
CA LYS A 55 2.72 7.23 0.68
C LYS A 55 3.87 6.77 -0.23
N LEU A 56 4.02 5.47 -0.43
CA LEU A 56 5.07 4.92 -1.31
C LEU A 56 4.87 5.35 -2.77
N THR A 57 3.63 5.35 -3.24
CA THR A 57 3.27 5.80 -4.59
C THR A 57 3.61 7.27 -4.77
N GLN A 58 3.24 8.12 -3.81
CA GLN A 58 3.58 9.55 -3.85
C GLN A 58 5.09 9.81 -3.82
N LEU A 59 5.86 9.03 -3.07
CA LEU A 59 7.31 9.14 -3.03
C LEU A 59 7.96 8.70 -4.35
N ALA A 60 7.41 7.66 -4.98
CA ALA A 60 7.86 7.20 -6.31
C ALA A 60 7.59 8.27 -7.37
N THR A 61 6.39 8.87 -7.38
CA THR A 61 6.05 9.93 -8.33
C THR A 61 6.86 11.21 -8.12
N LYS A 62 7.12 11.62 -6.86
CA LYS A 62 7.98 12.78 -6.55
C LYS A 62 9.42 12.62 -7.03
N LYS A 63 10.01 11.42 -6.92
CA LYS A 63 11.35 11.15 -7.47
C LYS A 63 11.40 11.24 -9.00
N SER A 64 10.31 10.88 -9.69
CA SER A 64 10.18 11.09 -11.14
C SER A 64 9.74 12.51 -11.52
N GLY A 65 9.18 13.28 -10.58
CA GLY A 65 8.57 14.59 -10.80
C GLY A 65 9.56 15.72 -11.06
N VAL A 66 10.82 15.58 -10.63
CA VAL A 66 11.91 16.49 -11.04
C VAL A 66 12.10 16.48 -12.57
N HIS A 67 11.65 15.41 -13.25
CA HIS A 67 11.74 15.27 -14.71
C HIS A 67 10.39 15.45 -15.44
N ARG A 68 9.28 15.68 -14.74
CA ARG A 68 7.91 15.77 -15.30
C ARG A 68 7.11 16.93 -14.70
N ALA A 69 7.72 18.11 -14.61
CA ALA A 69 7.07 19.33 -14.14
C ALA A 69 6.01 19.90 -15.10
N SER A 70 5.16 19.08 -15.73
CA SER A 70 4.15 19.60 -16.66
C SER A 70 2.78 18.93 -16.68
N MET A 71 2.48 17.86 -15.92
CA MET A 71 1.07 17.41 -15.84
C MET A 71 0.81 16.56 -14.60
N ALA A 72 0.20 17.16 -13.57
CA ALA A 72 -0.44 16.42 -12.49
C ALA A 72 -1.81 17.05 -12.23
N ILE A 73 -2.84 16.52 -12.90
CA ILE A 73 -4.24 16.80 -12.62
C ILE A 73 -4.55 16.18 -11.26
N GLU A 74 -4.98 17.00 -10.30
CA GLU A 74 -5.46 16.53 -9.00
C GLU A 74 -6.77 15.76 -9.19
N LYS A 75 -6.84 14.53 -8.68
CA LYS A 75 -8.09 13.79 -8.63
C LYS A 75 -8.93 14.34 -7.48
N GLU A 76 -9.85 15.21 -7.86
CA GLU A 76 -11.01 15.61 -7.06
C GLU A 76 -11.89 14.39 -6.79
N GLY A 77 -12.22 14.17 -5.53
CA GLY A 77 -13.08 13.09 -5.06
C GLY A 77 -13.86 13.59 -3.85
N ALA A 78 -14.98 14.24 -4.14
CA ALA A 78 -15.85 14.95 -3.23
C ALA A 78 -16.48 14.05 -2.15
N ALA A 79 -16.82 14.71 -1.04
CA ALA A 79 -17.68 14.23 0.03
C ALA A 79 -18.93 13.49 -0.46
N GLN A 80 -19.28 12.38 0.20
CA GLN A 80 -20.64 12.00 0.59
C GLN A 80 -20.60 11.17 1.86
#